data_AF-A0A7K5IB93-F1
#
_entry.id   AF-A0A7K5IB93-F1
#
_cell.length_a   1.000
_cell.length_b   1.000
_cell.length_c   1.000
_cell.angle_alpha   90.00
_cell.angle_beta   90.00
_cell.angle_gamma   90.00
#
_symmetry.space_group_name_H-M   'P 1'
#
loop_
_entity.id
_entity.type
_entity.pdbx_description
1 polymer ?
#
loop_
_entity_poly.entity_id
_entity_poly.type
_entity_poly.pdbx_seq_one_letter_code
_entity_poly.pdbx_strand_id
1 'polypeptide(L)'
;NQNLYVQLITQLGVGELEKVIVKISGVMEQIENFTPDAVQGLQQEISSLSKVVGQNRMGLDILLAKEGGLCMVTNQTCCSYINQEKFVETDLG
;
A
#
# COMPACT_ATOMS: atom_id res chain seq x y z
N ASN A 1 -34.91 -45.89 -5.22
CA ASN A 1 -34.17 -45.91 -3.93
C ASN A 1 -33.92 -44.46 -3.52
N GLN A 2 -34.48 -44.02 -2.39
CA GLN A 2 -34.38 -42.64 -1.88
C GLN A 2 -32.94 -42.15 -1.63
N ASN A 3 -31.99 -43.06 -1.42
CA ASN A 3 -30.57 -42.77 -1.22
C ASN A 3 -29.93 -42.07 -2.44
N LEU A 4 -30.30 -42.50 -3.66
CA LEU A 4 -29.75 -41.94 -4.90
C LEU A 4 -30.12 -40.46 -5.09
N TYR A 5 -31.33 -40.07 -4.69
CA TYR A 5 -31.78 -38.68 -4.79
C TYR A 5 -31.06 -37.75 -3.82
N VAL A 6 -30.87 -38.21 -2.58
CA VAL A 6 -30.11 -37.44 -1.57
C VAL A 6 -28.66 -37.27 -2.02
N GLN A 7 -28.04 -38.33 -2.57
CA GLN A 7 -26.70 -38.25 -3.15
C GLN A 7 -26.61 -37.24 -4.29
N LEU A 8 -27.56 -37.25 -5.23
CA LEU A 8 -27.57 -36.32 -6.36
C LEU A 8 -27.74 -34.86 -5.93
N ILE A 9 -28.66 -34.58 -5.00
CA ILE A 9 -28.87 -33.23 -4.47
C ILE A 9 -27.61 -32.74 -3.75
N THR A 10 -26.94 -33.62 -3.00
CA THR A 10 -25.68 -33.30 -2.31
C THR A 10 -24.57 -32.97 -3.30
N GLN A 11 -24.42 -33.78 -4.36
CA GLN A 11 -23.40 -33.56 -5.41
C GLN A 11 -23.64 -32.26 -6.19
N LEU A 12 -24.91 -31.95 -6.52
CA LEU A 12 -25.25 -30.68 -7.16
C LEU A 12 -24.88 -29.49 -6.28
N GLY A 13 -25.15 -29.57 -4.97
CA GLY A 13 -24.75 -28.54 -4.01
C GLY A 13 -23.23 -28.34 -3.94
N VAL A 14 -22.45 -29.43 -3.93
CA VAL A 14 -20.98 -29.38 -3.96
C VAL A 14 -20.49 -28.75 -5.28
N GLY A 15 -21.06 -29.11 -6.43
CA GLY A 15 -20.63 -28.57 -7.72
C GLY A 15 -20.86 -27.06 -7.86
N GLU A 16 -21.92 -26.51 -7.27
CA GLU A 16 -22.12 -25.05 -7.24
C GLU A 16 -21.06 -24.36 -6.36
N LEU A 17 -20.68 -24.96 -5.23
CA LEU A 17 -19.60 -24.44 -4.39
C LEU A 17 -18.24 -24.51 -5.09
N GLU A 18 -17.94 -25.59 -5.82
CA GLU A 18 -16.70 -25.72 -6.61
C GLU A 18 -16.58 -24.60 -7.65
N LYS A 19 -17.66 -24.26 -8.35
CA LYS A 19 -17.67 -23.13 -9.31
C LYS A 19 -17.35 -21.80 -8.65
N VAL A 20 -17.86 -21.57 -7.43
CA VAL A 20 -17.58 -20.37 -6.66
C VAL A 20 -16.10 -20.34 -6.27
N ILE A 21 -15.55 -21.46 -5.80
CA ILE A 21 -14.13 -21.58 -5.44
C ILE A 21 -13.24 -21.24 -6.64
N VAL A 22 -13.51 -21.82 -7.82
CA VAL A 22 -12.72 -21.55 -9.03
C VAL A 22 -12.74 -20.06 -9.41
N LYS A 23 -13.91 -19.41 -9.31
CA LYS A 23 -14.02 -17.96 -9.57
C LYS A 23 -13.20 -17.15 -8.56
N ILE A 24 -13.27 -17.50 -7.27
CA ILE A 24 -12.48 -16.83 -6.23
C ILE A 24 -10.99 -17.03 -6.47
N SER A 25 -10.55 -18.24 -6.82
CA SER A 25 -9.14 -18.51 -7.16
C SER A 25 -8.66 -17.66 -8.34
N GLY A 26 -9.47 -17.51 -9.39
CA GLY A 26 -9.12 -16.65 -10.52
C GLY A 26 -9.07 -15.15 -10.18
N VAL A 27 -9.90 -14.69 -9.24
CA VAL A 27 -9.81 -13.31 -8.72
C VAL A 27 -8.55 -13.15 -7.85
N MET A 28 -8.23 -14.15 -7.03
CA MET A 28 -7.03 -14.15 -6.18
C MET A 28 -5.76 -14.04 -7.02
N GLU A 29 -5.65 -14.83 -8.10
CA GLU A 29 -4.51 -14.78 -9.03
C GLU A 29 -4.37 -13.41 -9.72
N GLN A 30 -5.48 -12.78 -10.10
CA GLN A 30 -5.45 -11.42 -10.65
C GLN A 30 -4.93 -10.40 -9.64
N ILE A 31 -5.36 -10.50 -8.38
CA ILE A 31 -4.90 -9.63 -7.30
C ILE A 31 -3.40 -9.84 -7.06
N GLU A 32 -2.94 -11.09 -7.01
CA GLU A 32 -1.53 -11.44 -6.82
C GLU A 32 -0.64 -10.90 -7.94
N ASN A 33 -1.13 -10.87 -9.18
CA ASN A 33 -0.36 -10.37 -10.32
C ASN A 33 -0.32 -8.83 -10.40
N PHE A 34 -1.40 -8.13 -10.05
CA PHE A 34 -1.48 -6.68 -10.22
C PHE A 34 -0.99 -5.88 -9.01
N THR A 35 -1.27 -6.37 -7.80
CA THR A 35 -1.03 -5.59 -6.57
C THR A 35 0.46 -5.27 -6.34
N PRO A 36 1.40 -6.21 -6.52
CA PRO A 36 2.82 -5.93 -6.28
C PRO A 36 3.35 -4.81 -7.17
N ASP A 37 3.06 -4.86 -8.47
CA ASP A 37 3.52 -3.86 -9.42
C ASP A 37 2.92 -2.48 -9.13
N ALA A 38 1.63 -2.43 -8.80
CA ALA A 38 0.95 -1.19 -8.45
C ALA A 38 1.55 -0.56 -7.17
N VAL A 39 1.77 -1.36 -6.12
CA VAL A 39 2.37 -0.89 -4.86
C VAL A 39 3.81 -0.45 -5.09
N GLN A 40 4.58 -1.20 -5.88
CA GLN A 40 5.96 -0.82 -6.20
C GLN A 40 6.03 0.48 -7.01
N GLY A 41 5.13 0.66 -7.98
CA GLY A 41 5.03 1.91 -8.75
C GLY A 41 4.71 3.11 -7.85
N LEU A 42 3.73 2.97 -6.96
CA LEU A 42 3.41 4.02 -5.98
C LEU A 42 4.60 4.33 -5.06
N GLN A 43 5.33 3.31 -4.60
CA GLN A 43 6.51 3.51 -3.75
C GLN A 43 7.63 4.27 -4.50
N GLN A 44 7.81 4.02 -5.79
CA GLN A 44 8.77 4.74 -6.61
C GLN A 44 8.38 6.23 -6.77
N GLU A 45 7.11 6.51 -7.05
CA GLU A 45 6.60 7.88 -7.15
C GLU A 45 6.73 8.63 -5.81
N ILE A 46 6.35 7.99 -4.70
CA ILE A 46 6.53 8.56 -3.35
C ILE A 46 8.01 8.81 -3.06
N SER A 47 8.90 7.88 -3.39
CA SER A 47 10.35 8.07 -3.21
C SER A 47 10.90 9.23 -4.07
N SER A 48 10.35 9.43 -5.26
CA SER A 48 10.78 10.51 -6.14
C SER A 48 10.34 11.87 -5.59
N LEU A 49 9.06 11.97 -5.22
CA LEU A 49 8.47 13.18 -4.65
C LEU A 49 9.10 13.53 -3.31
N SER A 50 9.35 12.55 -2.44
CA SER A 50 9.93 12.79 -1.11
C SER A 50 11.32 13.42 -1.21
N LYS A 51 12.13 13.07 -2.23
CA LYS A 51 13.44 13.70 -2.47
C LYS A 51 13.31 15.19 -2.79
N VAL A 52 12.37 15.54 -3.67
CA VAL A 52 12.12 16.95 -4.05
C VAL A 52 11.59 17.72 -2.83
N VAL A 53 10.65 17.16 -2.08
CA VAL A 53 10.12 17.77 -0.85
C VAL A 53 11.21 17.93 0.20
N GLY A 54 12.10 16.94 0.37
CA GLY A 54 13.23 17.02 1.29
C GLY A 54 14.24 18.09 0.90
N GLN A 55 14.55 18.22 -0.40
CA GLN A 55 15.40 19.30 -0.92
C GLN A 55 14.75 20.67 -0.70
N ASN A 56 13.44 20.79 -0.94
CA ASN A 56 12.68 22.02 -0.66
C ASN A 56 12.73 22.37 0.83
N ARG A 57 12.54 21.40 1.73
CA ARG A 57 12.66 21.60 3.17
C ARG A 57 14.05 22.12 3.54
N MET A 58 15.11 21.49 3.04
CA MET A 58 16.48 21.93 3.28
C MET A 58 16.74 23.35 2.77
N GLY A 59 16.26 23.69 1.57
CA GLY A 59 16.35 25.04 1.02
C GLY A 59 15.61 26.07 1.90
N LEU A 60 14.41 25.72 2.37
CA LEU A 60 13.63 26.57 3.27
C LEU A 60 14.29 26.71 4.64
N ASP A 61 14.90 25.65 5.19
CA ASP A 61 15.65 25.71 6.44
C ASP A 61 16.86 26.65 6.33
N ILE A 62 17.54 26.68 5.17
CA ILE A 62 18.62 27.62 4.90
C ILE A 62 18.10 29.06 4.83
N LEU A 63 16.99 29.28 4.11
CA LEU A 63 16.40 30.61 3.96
C LEU A 63 15.86 31.16 5.29
N LEU A 64 15.35 30.29 6.14
CA LEU A 64 14.73 30.61 7.43
C LEU A 64 15.68 30.34 8.61
N ALA A 65 16.98 30.26 8.36
CA ALA A 65 17.96 29.88 9.38
C ALA A 65 17.98 30.83 10.58
N LYS A 66 17.63 32.11 10.38
CA LYS A 66 17.55 33.11 11.47
C LYS A 66 16.30 32.95 12.32
N GLU A 67 15.25 32.39 11.75
CA GLU A 67 13.95 32.14 12.35
C GLU A 67 13.83 30.73 12.95
N GLY A 68 14.92 29.95 12.92
CA GLY A 68 14.98 28.58 13.45
C GLY A 68 14.57 27.49 12.46
N GLY A 69 14.49 27.81 11.17
CA GLY A 69 14.12 26.87 10.10
C GLY A 69 12.63 26.79 9.83
N LEU A 70 12.25 26.01 8.81
CA LEU A 70 10.88 25.90 8.32
C LEU A 70 9.90 25.46 9.41
N CYS A 71 10.30 24.49 10.22
CA CYS A 71 9.44 23.84 11.20
C CYS A 71 9.12 24.77 12.37
N MET A 72 10.09 25.59 12.77
CA MET A 72 9.89 26.63 13.78
C MET A 72 8.99 27.75 13.27
N VAL A 73 9.18 28.19 12.03
CA VAL A 73 8.35 29.24 11.39
C VAL A 73 6.91 28.79 11.17
N THR A 74 6.69 27.52 10.80
CA THR A 74 5.36 26.96 10.56
C THR A 74 4.66 26.47 11.82
N ASN A 75 5.36 26.42 12.96
CA ASN A 75 4.90 25.83 14.21
C ASN A 75 4.40 24.38 14.02
N GLN A 76 5.14 23.59 13.24
CA GLN A 76 4.86 22.19 12.94
C GLN A 76 6.07 21.31 13.25
N THR A 77 5.84 20.05 13.58
CA THR A 77 6.90 19.03 13.71
C THR A 77 7.30 18.48 12.35
N CYS A 78 8.60 18.48 12.06
CA CYS A 78 9.15 17.95 10.80
C CYS A 78 9.95 16.66 11.02
N CYS A 79 9.35 15.68 11.67
CA CYS A 79 10.05 14.47 12.06
C CYS A 79 10.12 13.41 10.95
N SER A 80 9.66 13.72 9.74
CA SER A 80 9.73 12.78 8.63
C SER A 80 11.09 12.82 7.92
N TYR A 81 11.61 11.64 7.56
CA TYR A 81 12.83 11.45 6.79
C TYR A 81 12.70 10.29 5.80
N ILE A 82 13.63 10.21 4.85
CA ILE A 82 13.71 9.10 3.89
C ILE A 82 14.75 8.11 4.40
N ASN A 83 14.36 6.87 4.64
CA ASN A 83 15.27 5.81 5.10
C ASN A 83 16.16 5.29 3.95
N GLN A 84 17.07 4.36 4.25
CA GLN A 84 17.98 3.78 3.25
C GLN A 84 17.25 3.02 2.13
N GLU A 85 16.10 2.44 2.46
CA GLU A 85 15.21 1.73 1.54
C GLU A 85 14.29 2.68 0.75
N LYS A 86 14.44 4.00 0.93
CA LYS A 86 13.68 5.08 0.28
C LYS A 86 12.20 5.15 0.68
N PHE A 87 11.86 4.61 1.84
CA PHE A 87 10.57 4.83 2.47
C PHE A 87 10.57 6.12 3.27
N VAL A 88 9.40 6.76 3.34
CA VAL A 88 9.19 7.90 4.22
C VAL A 88 8.83 7.35 5.60
N GLU A 89 9.68 7.62 6.57
CA GLU A 89 9.45 7.30 7.97
C GLU A 89 9.20 8.58 8.75
N THR A 90 8.47 8.47 9.86
CA THR A 90 8.27 9.58 10.80
C THR A 90 8.84 9.16 12.14
N ASP A 91 9.81 9.92 12.64
CA ASP A 91 10.31 9.76 13.99
C ASP A 91 9.31 10.40 14.97
N LEU A 92 8.55 9.59 15.69
CA LEU A 92 7.65 10.06 16.74
C LEU A 92 8.24 9.90 18.15
N GLY A 93 9.58 9.79 18.25
CA GLY A 93 10.31 9.65 19.51
C GLY A 93 9.77 10.50 20.65
#